data_AF-A0A969DP03-F1
#
_entry.id   AF-A0A969DP03-F1
#
_cell.length_a   1.000
_cell.length_b   1.000
_cell.length_c   1.000
_cell.angle_alpha   90.00
_cell.angle_beta   90.00
_cell.angle_gamma   90.00
#
_symmetry.space_group_name_H-M   'P 1'
#
loop_
_entity.id
_entity.type
_entity.pdbx_description
1 polymer ?
#
loop_
_entity_poly.entity_id
_entity_poly.type
_entity_poly.pdbx_seq_one_letter_code
_entity_poly.pdbx_strand_id
1 'polypeptide(L)'
;MLSGAALRKTGIGWEFASELTLEDFVWENLPQLFELTPLKRQHPAKGEYCDILAVNNKKQLTIIELKNTEDRYLVQQLTRYYDNLVDEKPFTEQIDYNQLITLVGIAPSFHRHNHIDRKYNQLKIDFLELAVSQNDKEFYLNLKDINTAEIWSISIPYQEIDFSSLPQDIPEPPQKLLDWLGSCSGEEQLAIIKMREKILSFDKRIKETVEGRNTIRYGKGKTKVIAEICYQQSNSKPIIFLWLPTPTSRQKEVIGRLRLWLDGSKVTHVGHITSGFGRMKLQWEWDAMPRDKRPKHMFHSGSPKSFTPVPIFQGYNNTPNTLEALVDLALTKWLHKIQ
;
A
#
# COMPACT_ATOMS: atom_id res chain seq x y z
N MET A 1 7.10 -4.81 -15.88
CA MET A 1 7.10 -3.86 -14.76
C MET A 1 6.78 -4.68 -13.53
N LEU A 2 7.68 -4.76 -12.56
CA LEU A 2 7.52 -5.62 -11.37
C LEU A 2 6.71 -4.85 -10.33
N SER A 3 5.38 -4.94 -10.43
CA SER A 3 4.46 -4.68 -9.32
C SER A 3 4.62 -5.82 -8.31
N GLY A 4 5.66 -5.74 -7.48
CA GLY A 4 5.89 -6.75 -6.45
C GLY A 4 4.75 -6.73 -5.44
N ALA A 5 3.89 -7.75 -5.46
CA ALA A 5 2.83 -7.87 -4.47
C ALA A 5 3.44 -8.06 -3.09
N ALA A 6 2.87 -7.38 -2.11
CA ALA A 6 3.42 -7.37 -0.77
C ALA A 6 2.81 -8.48 0.08
N LEU A 7 3.64 -9.45 0.47
CA LEU A 7 3.24 -10.57 1.29
C LEU A 7 3.69 -10.38 2.75
N ARG A 8 2.91 -10.95 3.68
CA ARG A 8 3.31 -11.08 5.09
C ARG A 8 3.25 -12.53 5.53
N LYS A 9 4.20 -12.91 6.37
CA LYS A 9 4.28 -14.24 6.98
C LYS A 9 3.37 -14.30 8.21
N THR A 10 2.58 -15.34 8.33
CA THR A 10 1.70 -15.62 9.46
C THR A 10 2.11 -16.92 10.14
N GLY A 11 1.49 -17.25 11.28
CA GLY A 11 1.73 -18.53 11.96
C GLY A 11 1.31 -19.76 11.14
N ILE A 12 0.52 -19.57 10.07
CA ILE A 12 -0.04 -20.66 9.25
C ILE A 12 0.42 -20.62 7.78
N GLY A 13 1.22 -19.63 7.38
CA GLY A 13 1.71 -19.52 6.01
C GLY A 13 1.97 -18.08 5.59
N TRP A 14 1.55 -17.73 4.38
CA TRP A 14 1.68 -16.40 3.80
C TRP A 14 0.31 -15.86 3.41
N GLU A 15 0.19 -14.55 3.43
CA GLU A 15 -0.99 -13.85 2.90
C GLU A 15 -0.58 -12.50 2.31
N PHE A 16 -1.47 -11.92 1.50
CA PHE A 16 -1.28 -10.54 1.08
C PHE A 16 -1.31 -9.65 2.31
N ALA A 17 -0.49 -8.62 2.33
CA ALA A 17 -0.38 -7.80 3.53
C ALA A 17 -1.59 -6.89 3.77
N SER A 18 -2.38 -6.63 2.73
CA SER A 18 -3.60 -5.83 2.78
C SER A 18 -4.59 -6.23 1.68
N GLU A 19 -5.86 -5.86 1.84
CA GLU A 19 -6.88 -5.99 0.79
C GLU A 19 -6.50 -5.19 -0.46
N LEU A 20 -5.93 -3.99 -0.30
CA LEU A 20 -5.45 -3.19 -1.43
C LEU A 20 -4.38 -3.92 -2.25
N THR A 21 -3.39 -4.54 -1.59
CA THR A 21 -2.34 -5.30 -2.29
C THR A 21 -2.88 -6.55 -2.97
N LEU A 22 -3.93 -7.17 -2.42
CA LEU A 22 -4.64 -8.26 -3.07
C LEU A 22 -5.41 -7.75 -4.30
N GLU A 23 -6.12 -6.63 -4.17
CA GLU A 23 -6.87 -6.00 -5.26
C GLU A 23 -5.97 -5.58 -6.41
N ASP A 24 -4.85 -4.92 -6.12
CA ASP A 24 -3.84 -4.56 -7.12
C ASP A 24 -3.37 -5.79 -7.89
N PHE A 25 -3.02 -6.86 -7.18
CA PHE A 25 -2.53 -8.08 -7.79
C PHE A 25 -3.61 -8.79 -8.62
N VAL A 26 -4.83 -8.94 -8.11
CA VAL A 26 -5.93 -9.57 -8.86
C VAL A 26 -6.26 -8.75 -10.10
N TRP A 27 -6.35 -7.42 -9.98
CA TRP A 27 -6.65 -6.50 -11.08
C TRP A 27 -5.68 -6.64 -12.25
N GLU A 28 -4.37 -6.63 -11.96
CA GLU A 28 -3.33 -6.75 -12.98
C GLU A 28 -3.34 -8.11 -13.69
N ASN A 29 -3.90 -9.13 -13.04
CA ASN A 29 -3.91 -10.51 -13.52
C ASN A 29 -5.29 -11.01 -13.94
N LEU A 30 -6.33 -10.15 -13.98
CA LEU A 30 -7.69 -10.52 -14.40
C LEU A 30 -7.76 -11.26 -15.74
N PRO A 31 -7.02 -10.85 -16.80
CA PRO A 31 -7.06 -11.58 -18.07
C PRO A 31 -6.52 -13.00 -17.97
N GLN A 32 -5.51 -13.23 -17.13
CA GLN A 32 -4.89 -14.54 -16.95
C GLN A 32 -5.69 -15.42 -15.98
N LEU A 33 -6.25 -14.84 -14.92
CA LEU A 33 -6.99 -15.57 -13.89
C LEU A 33 -8.39 -15.98 -14.37
N PHE A 34 -9.07 -15.11 -15.10
CA PHE A 34 -10.50 -15.25 -15.38
C PHE A 34 -10.89 -14.98 -16.84
N GLU A 35 -9.94 -14.70 -17.73
CA GLU A 35 -10.21 -14.25 -19.10
C GLU A 35 -11.10 -12.98 -19.14
N LEU A 36 -10.98 -12.14 -18.10
CA LEU A 36 -11.76 -10.92 -17.95
C LEU A 36 -10.94 -9.70 -18.37
N THR A 37 -11.60 -8.76 -19.05
CA THR A 37 -11.10 -7.43 -19.34
C THR A 37 -11.45 -6.48 -18.19
N PRO A 38 -10.48 -5.85 -17.52
CA PRO A 38 -10.73 -4.90 -16.45
C PRO A 38 -11.51 -3.66 -16.93
N LEU A 39 -12.55 -3.23 -16.20
CA LEU A 39 -13.29 -1.99 -16.48
C LEU A 39 -12.98 -0.90 -15.47
N LYS A 40 -13.20 -1.18 -14.19
CA LYS A 40 -13.03 -0.17 -13.14
C LYS A 40 -12.70 -0.81 -11.79
N ARG A 41 -11.75 -0.19 -11.07
CA ARG A 41 -11.51 -0.44 -9.64
C ARG A 41 -12.21 0.59 -8.77
N GLN A 42 -12.59 0.17 -7.57
CA GLN A 42 -13.16 1.02 -6.52
C GLN A 42 -14.26 1.93 -7.09
N HIS A 43 -15.19 1.33 -7.84
CA HIS A 43 -16.24 2.09 -8.53
C HIS A 43 -17.32 2.53 -7.53
N PRO A 44 -17.55 3.84 -7.37
CA PRO A 44 -18.60 4.32 -6.48
C PRO A 44 -19.98 4.08 -7.11
N ALA A 45 -20.89 3.46 -6.36
CA ALA A 45 -22.29 3.26 -6.75
C ALA A 45 -23.20 3.45 -5.51
N LYS A 46 -24.13 4.41 -5.55
CA LYS A 46 -24.99 4.84 -4.44
C LYS A 46 -24.33 4.94 -3.04
N GLY A 47 -23.07 5.38 -2.97
CA GLY A 47 -22.35 5.57 -1.70
C GLY A 47 -21.59 4.33 -1.19
N GLU A 48 -21.65 3.23 -1.92
CA GLU A 48 -20.81 2.04 -1.75
C GLU A 48 -19.69 2.04 -2.81
N TYR A 49 -18.63 1.24 -2.59
CA TYR A 49 -17.51 1.11 -3.51
C TYR A 49 -17.32 -0.34 -3.91
N CYS A 50 -17.47 -0.64 -5.20
CA CYS A 50 -17.23 -1.97 -5.73
C CYS A 50 -15.72 -2.14 -5.96
N ASP A 51 -15.11 -3.19 -5.40
CA ASP A 51 -13.66 -3.42 -5.55
C ASP A 51 -13.25 -3.50 -7.02
N ILE A 52 -13.81 -4.46 -7.77
CA ILE A 52 -13.47 -4.66 -9.19
C ILE A 52 -14.72 -4.90 -10.03
N LEU A 53 -14.83 -4.15 -11.12
CA LEU A 53 -15.73 -4.38 -12.24
C LEU A 53 -14.92 -4.81 -13.46
N ALA A 54 -15.33 -5.89 -14.10
CA ALA A 54 -14.70 -6.43 -15.30
C ALA A 54 -15.74 -7.03 -16.25
N VAL A 55 -15.36 -7.28 -17.50
CA VAL A 55 -16.22 -7.93 -18.50
C VAL A 55 -15.52 -9.06 -19.21
N ASN A 56 -16.26 -10.10 -19.58
CA ASN A 56 -15.73 -11.11 -20.50
C ASN A 56 -15.80 -10.64 -21.96
N ASN A 57 -15.35 -11.50 -22.88
CA ASN A 57 -15.39 -11.26 -24.33
C ASN A 57 -16.80 -11.01 -24.91
N LYS A 58 -17.87 -11.36 -24.19
CA LYS A 58 -19.28 -11.10 -24.57
C LYS A 58 -19.83 -9.81 -23.97
N LYS A 59 -19.02 -8.98 -23.29
CA LYS A 59 -19.49 -7.79 -22.54
C LYS A 59 -20.38 -8.12 -21.34
N GLN A 60 -20.35 -9.36 -20.85
CA GLN A 60 -21.02 -9.76 -19.62
C GLN A 60 -20.29 -9.16 -18.41
N LEU A 61 -20.99 -8.40 -17.58
CA LEU A 61 -20.40 -7.81 -16.36
C LEU A 61 -20.11 -8.89 -15.32
N THR A 62 -18.92 -8.81 -14.73
CA THR A 62 -18.50 -9.52 -13.53
C THR A 62 -18.16 -8.52 -12.44
N ILE A 63 -18.80 -8.68 -11.27
CA ILE A 63 -18.55 -7.89 -10.06
C ILE A 63 -17.75 -8.78 -9.10
N ILE A 64 -16.59 -8.31 -8.68
CA ILE A 64 -15.68 -9.05 -7.81
C ILE A 64 -15.51 -8.27 -6.51
N GLU A 65 -15.76 -8.92 -5.37
CA GLU A 65 -15.45 -8.42 -4.02
C GLU A 65 -14.33 -9.29 -3.44
N LEU A 66 -13.32 -8.63 -2.86
CA LEU A 66 -12.12 -9.26 -2.34
C LEU A 66 -12.05 -9.08 -0.83
N LYS A 67 -11.69 -10.14 -0.11
CA LYS A 67 -11.38 -10.08 1.31
C LYS A 67 -10.04 -10.72 1.57
N ASN A 68 -9.24 -10.06 2.40
CA ASN A 68 -7.96 -10.59 2.83
C ASN A 68 -8.07 -11.41 4.13
N THR A 69 -9.27 -11.46 4.73
CA THR A 69 -9.59 -12.25 5.93
C THR A 69 -11.02 -12.80 5.80
N GLU A 70 -11.44 -13.69 6.70
CA GLU A 70 -12.84 -14.13 6.74
C GLU A 70 -13.77 -12.95 7.05
N ASP A 71 -14.80 -12.75 6.24
CA ASP A 71 -15.84 -11.73 6.43
C ASP A 71 -17.23 -12.36 6.54
N ARG A 72 -18.18 -11.67 7.18
CA ARG A 72 -19.56 -12.13 7.39
C ARG A 72 -20.59 -11.48 6.47
N TYR A 73 -20.20 -10.48 5.69
CA TYR A 73 -21.08 -9.60 4.94
C TYR A 73 -20.80 -9.55 3.43
N LEU A 74 -19.90 -10.41 2.94
CA LEU A 74 -19.48 -10.47 1.54
C LEU A 74 -20.68 -10.62 0.59
N VAL A 75 -21.63 -11.49 0.92
CA VAL A 75 -22.84 -11.68 0.09
C VAL A 75 -23.72 -10.43 0.07
N GLN A 76 -23.86 -9.76 1.22
CA GLN A 76 -24.61 -8.53 1.38
C GLN A 76 -23.94 -7.36 0.63
N GLN A 77 -22.61 -7.33 0.53
CA GLN A 77 -21.91 -6.36 -0.30
C GLN A 77 -22.17 -6.60 -1.79
N LEU A 78 -21.93 -7.83 -2.26
CA LEU A 78 -22.14 -8.19 -3.67
C LEU A 78 -23.58 -7.94 -4.15
N THR A 79 -24.57 -8.25 -3.31
CA THR A 79 -25.99 -8.01 -3.63
C THR A 79 -26.33 -6.51 -3.70
N ARG A 80 -25.78 -5.68 -2.82
CA ARG A 80 -25.94 -4.22 -2.89
C ARG A 80 -25.28 -3.64 -4.15
N TYR A 81 -24.10 -4.11 -4.52
CA TYR A 81 -23.44 -3.67 -5.74
C TYR A 81 -24.23 -4.07 -6.99
N TYR A 82 -24.73 -5.30 -7.02
CA TYR A 82 -25.60 -5.76 -8.09
C TYR A 82 -26.82 -4.85 -8.26
N ASP A 83 -27.55 -4.56 -7.18
CA ASP A 83 -28.74 -3.70 -7.21
C ASP A 83 -28.39 -2.29 -7.72
N ASN A 84 -27.32 -1.70 -7.18
CA ASN A 84 -26.87 -0.37 -7.58
C ASN A 84 -26.50 -0.31 -9.07
N LEU A 85 -25.79 -1.32 -9.59
CA LEU A 85 -25.31 -1.35 -10.97
C LEU A 85 -26.41 -1.69 -11.99
N VAL A 86 -27.40 -2.51 -11.61
CA VAL A 86 -28.57 -2.76 -12.45
C VAL A 86 -29.45 -1.52 -12.58
N ASP A 87 -29.53 -0.70 -11.53
CA ASP A 87 -30.28 0.56 -11.56
C ASP A 87 -29.52 1.67 -12.30
N GLU A 88 -28.27 1.93 -11.94
CA GLU A 88 -27.47 3.03 -12.53
C GLU A 88 -26.99 2.72 -13.97
N LYS A 89 -26.78 1.45 -14.30
CA LYS A 89 -26.26 0.94 -15.58
C LYS A 89 -25.04 1.72 -16.11
N PRO A 90 -23.94 1.86 -15.34
CA PRO A 90 -22.75 2.54 -15.84
C PRO A 90 -22.10 1.76 -16.99
N PHE A 91 -21.27 2.43 -17.81
CA PHE A 91 -20.48 1.80 -18.88
C PHE A 91 -21.32 1.04 -19.92
N THR A 92 -22.48 1.57 -20.33
CA THR A 92 -23.41 0.92 -21.28
C THR A 92 -22.79 0.60 -22.65
N GLU A 93 -21.71 1.28 -23.05
CA GLU A 93 -21.00 0.97 -24.29
C GLU A 93 -20.12 -0.28 -24.15
N GLN A 94 -19.64 -0.56 -22.94
CA GLN A 94 -18.77 -1.69 -22.61
C GLN A 94 -19.51 -2.89 -22.01
N ILE A 95 -20.68 -2.68 -21.39
CA ILE A 95 -21.46 -3.71 -20.69
C ILE A 95 -22.78 -3.95 -21.42
N ASP A 96 -23.08 -5.22 -21.67
CA ASP A 96 -24.41 -5.66 -22.11
C ASP A 96 -25.27 -6.09 -20.91
N TYR A 97 -26.08 -5.17 -20.40
CA TYR A 97 -26.98 -5.40 -19.26
C TYR A 97 -28.15 -6.34 -19.56
N ASN A 98 -28.29 -6.84 -20.79
CA ASN A 98 -29.24 -7.91 -21.08
C ASN A 98 -28.69 -9.29 -20.72
N GLN A 99 -27.39 -9.39 -20.47
CA GLN A 99 -26.75 -10.61 -19.99
C GLN A 99 -26.80 -10.69 -18.46
N LEU A 100 -26.77 -11.92 -17.94
CA LEU A 100 -26.70 -12.16 -16.50
C LEU A 100 -25.39 -11.63 -15.94
N ILE A 101 -25.45 -10.82 -14.88
CA ILE A 101 -24.26 -10.32 -14.20
C ILE A 101 -23.70 -11.46 -13.33
N THR A 102 -22.39 -11.69 -13.41
CA THR A 102 -21.67 -12.65 -12.58
C THR A 102 -21.19 -11.98 -11.30
N LEU A 103 -21.37 -12.64 -10.15
CA LEU A 103 -20.90 -12.16 -8.85
C LEU A 103 -19.84 -13.13 -8.32
N VAL A 104 -18.67 -12.61 -7.96
CA VAL A 104 -17.56 -13.42 -7.46
C VAL A 104 -17.08 -12.86 -6.12
N GLY A 105 -17.08 -13.72 -5.11
CA GLY A 105 -16.45 -13.46 -3.81
C GLY A 105 -15.12 -14.17 -3.73
N ILE A 106 -14.04 -13.45 -3.42
CA ILE A 106 -12.72 -14.04 -3.19
C ILE A 106 -12.29 -13.76 -1.76
N ALA A 107 -12.05 -14.82 -0.98
CA ALA A 107 -11.66 -14.71 0.42
C ALA A 107 -10.83 -15.92 0.85
N PRO A 108 -9.99 -15.84 1.89
CA PRO A 108 -9.24 -17.01 2.36
C PRO A 108 -10.14 -18.11 2.94
N SER A 109 -11.30 -17.73 3.45
CA SER A 109 -12.36 -18.62 3.90
C SER A 109 -13.69 -17.87 3.94
N PHE A 110 -14.80 -18.59 4.01
CA PHE A 110 -16.14 -18.02 4.04
C PHE A 110 -16.86 -18.40 5.33
N HIS A 111 -17.33 -17.39 6.06
CA HIS A 111 -18.12 -17.63 7.26
C HIS A 111 -19.42 -18.37 6.94
N ARG A 112 -19.94 -19.16 7.89
CA ARG A 112 -21.23 -19.88 7.77
C ARG A 112 -22.38 -18.97 7.28
N HIS A 113 -22.39 -17.70 7.67
CA HIS A 113 -23.40 -16.73 7.22
C HIS A 113 -23.37 -16.53 5.71
N ASN A 114 -22.19 -16.29 5.12
CA ASN A 114 -22.05 -16.19 3.66
C ASN A 114 -22.56 -17.45 2.95
N HIS A 115 -22.33 -18.64 3.52
CA HIS A 115 -22.87 -19.88 2.95
C HIS A 115 -24.39 -19.96 3.01
N ILE A 116 -24.99 -19.54 4.14
CA ILE A 116 -26.45 -19.48 4.28
C ILE A 116 -27.02 -18.45 3.30
N ASP A 117 -26.46 -17.24 3.29
CA ASP A 117 -26.92 -16.14 2.47
C ASP A 117 -26.82 -16.49 0.99
N ARG A 118 -25.71 -17.11 0.56
CA ARG A 118 -25.55 -17.64 -0.80
C ARG A 118 -26.56 -18.73 -1.13
N LYS A 119 -26.79 -19.68 -0.21
CA LYS A 119 -27.70 -20.82 -0.42
C LYS A 119 -29.14 -20.38 -0.68
N TYR A 120 -29.58 -19.30 -0.01
CA TYR A 120 -30.94 -18.78 -0.15
C TYR A 120 -31.04 -17.53 -1.03
N ASN A 121 -29.93 -17.11 -1.65
CA ASN A 121 -29.92 -16.03 -2.64
C ASN A 121 -30.51 -16.50 -3.98
N GLN A 122 -31.14 -15.58 -4.71
CA GLN A 122 -31.58 -15.81 -6.09
C GLN A 122 -30.49 -15.52 -7.11
N LEU A 123 -29.50 -14.69 -6.75
CA LEU A 123 -28.36 -14.37 -7.59
C LEU A 123 -27.32 -15.49 -7.51
N LYS A 124 -26.72 -15.82 -8.66
CA LYS A 124 -25.59 -16.75 -8.72
C LYS A 124 -24.34 -16.02 -8.21
N ILE A 125 -23.81 -16.48 -7.09
CA ILE A 125 -22.58 -15.97 -6.50
C ILE A 125 -21.55 -17.11 -6.43
N ASP A 126 -20.42 -16.92 -7.09
CA ASP A 126 -19.31 -17.87 -7.09
C ASP A 126 -18.35 -17.51 -5.95
N PHE A 127 -17.88 -18.51 -5.19
CA PHE A 127 -16.96 -18.33 -4.08
C PHE A 127 -15.62 -18.97 -4.44
N LEU A 128 -14.56 -18.18 -4.37
CA LEU A 128 -13.19 -18.60 -4.60
C LEU A 128 -12.39 -18.47 -3.29
N GLU A 129 -11.90 -19.60 -2.80
CA GLU A 129 -10.98 -19.66 -1.67
C GLU A 129 -9.58 -19.20 -2.11
N LEU A 130 -9.03 -18.23 -1.40
CA LEU A 130 -7.72 -17.63 -1.64
C LEU A 130 -6.66 -18.23 -0.72
N ALA A 131 -5.53 -18.66 -1.28
CA ALA A 131 -4.37 -19.06 -0.50
C ALA A 131 -3.07 -18.62 -1.18
N VAL A 132 -2.08 -18.21 -0.38
CA VAL A 132 -0.72 -18.00 -0.88
C VAL A 132 0.13 -19.21 -0.51
N SER A 133 0.67 -19.90 -1.51
CA SER A 133 1.61 -21.00 -1.31
C SER A 133 3.03 -20.57 -1.65
N GLN A 134 4.00 -21.15 -0.97
CA GLN A 134 5.42 -21.01 -1.26
C GLN A 134 5.96 -22.36 -1.75
N ASN A 135 6.54 -22.36 -2.95
CA ASN A 135 7.32 -23.48 -3.49
C ASN A 135 8.77 -22.98 -3.62
N ASP A 136 9.66 -23.50 -2.79
CA ASP A 136 11.03 -23.01 -2.65
C ASP A 136 11.10 -21.49 -2.36
N LYS A 137 11.57 -20.70 -3.34
CA LYS A 137 11.68 -19.23 -3.25
C LYS A 137 10.59 -18.50 -4.00
N GLU A 138 9.67 -19.23 -4.63
CA GLU A 138 8.61 -18.67 -5.45
C GLU A 138 7.28 -18.71 -4.70
N PHE A 139 6.53 -17.62 -4.86
CA PHE A 139 5.23 -17.44 -4.24
C PHE A 139 4.15 -17.53 -5.30
N TYR A 140 3.01 -18.09 -4.92
CA TYR A 140 1.88 -18.30 -5.82
C TYR A 140 0.59 -17.90 -5.13
N LEU A 141 -0.25 -17.15 -5.84
CA LEU A 141 -1.65 -16.99 -5.49
C LEU A 141 -2.40 -18.19 -6.04
N ASN A 142 -3.11 -18.90 -5.18
CA ASN A 142 -4.03 -19.96 -5.56
C ASN A 142 -5.45 -19.52 -5.26
N LEU A 143 -6.33 -19.68 -6.25
CA LEU A 143 -7.76 -19.48 -6.14
C LEU A 143 -8.45 -20.82 -6.37
N LYS A 144 -9.29 -21.25 -5.44
CA LYS A 144 -10.01 -22.51 -5.53
C LYS A 144 -11.52 -22.27 -5.54
N ASP A 145 -12.21 -22.72 -6.58
CA ASP A 145 -13.67 -22.70 -6.57
C ASP A 145 -14.20 -23.74 -5.58
N ILE A 146 -15.05 -23.30 -4.64
CA ILE A 146 -15.52 -24.20 -3.57
C ILE A 146 -16.55 -25.23 -4.03
N ASN A 147 -17.18 -25.02 -5.18
CA ASN A 147 -18.17 -25.91 -5.76
C ASN A 147 -17.54 -26.92 -6.71
N THR A 148 -16.63 -26.49 -7.58
CA THR A 148 -16.01 -27.35 -8.60
C THR A 148 -14.67 -27.94 -8.15
N ALA A 149 -14.06 -27.38 -7.10
CA ALA A 149 -12.69 -27.66 -6.68
C ALA A 149 -11.63 -27.36 -7.76
N GLU A 150 -11.98 -26.59 -8.80
CA GLU A 150 -11.04 -26.07 -9.78
C GLU A 150 -10.07 -25.09 -9.11
N ILE A 151 -8.79 -25.13 -9.50
CA ILE A 151 -7.73 -24.32 -8.92
C ILE A 151 -7.03 -23.54 -10.02
N TRP A 152 -6.99 -22.22 -9.86
CA TRP A 152 -6.13 -21.32 -10.64
C TRP A 152 -4.93 -20.94 -9.80
N SER A 153 -3.75 -20.94 -10.42
CA SER A 153 -2.50 -20.55 -9.75
C SER A 153 -1.73 -19.57 -10.61
N ILE A 154 -1.21 -18.52 -9.98
CA ILE A 154 -0.39 -17.50 -10.65
C ILE A 154 0.80 -17.10 -9.77
N SER A 155 1.95 -16.94 -10.39
CA SER A 155 3.17 -16.52 -9.70
C SER A 155 3.04 -15.10 -9.16
N ILE A 156 3.43 -14.93 -7.90
CA ILE A 156 3.55 -13.64 -7.23
C ILE A 156 5.02 -13.22 -7.34
N PRO A 157 5.33 -12.08 -7.99
CA PRO A 157 6.69 -11.56 -8.10
C PRO A 157 7.11 -10.94 -6.75
N TYR A 158 7.32 -11.79 -5.75
CA TYR A 158 7.77 -11.43 -4.41
C TYR A 158 9.06 -12.18 -4.10
N GLN A 159 10.01 -11.48 -3.49
CA GLN A 159 11.22 -12.08 -2.92
C GLN A 159 11.18 -11.88 -1.41
N GLU A 160 11.20 -12.98 -0.65
CA GLU A 160 11.36 -12.92 0.80
C GLU A 160 12.67 -12.20 1.12
N ILE A 161 12.58 -11.19 2.00
CA ILE A 161 13.76 -10.48 2.47
C ILE A 161 14.50 -11.41 3.43
N ASP A 162 15.68 -11.88 3.01
CA ASP A 162 16.52 -12.74 3.82
C ASP A 162 17.27 -11.91 4.88
N PHE A 163 16.69 -11.86 6.08
CA PHE A 163 17.28 -11.21 7.24
C PHE A 163 18.53 -11.93 7.79
N SER A 164 18.82 -13.16 7.35
CA SER A 164 20.02 -13.89 7.82
C SER A 164 21.34 -13.26 7.34
N SER A 165 21.27 -12.33 6.38
CA SER A 165 22.40 -11.53 5.90
C SER A 165 22.62 -10.23 6.68
N LEU A 166 21.82 -9.94 7.71
CA LEU A 166 22.02 -8.78 8.57
C LEU A 166 23.39 -8.83 9.26
N PRO A 167 24.12 -7.71 9.35
CA PRO A 167 25.32 -7.64 10.18
C PRO A 167 24.98 -8.07 11.62
N GLN A 168 25.73 -9.03 12.18
CA GLN A 168 25.46 -9.63 13.50
C GLN A 168 25.29 -8.63 14.67
N ASP A 169 25.77 -7.40 14.50
CA ASP A 169 25.70 -6.33 15.50
C ASP A 169 24.41 -5.49 15.45
N ILE A 170 23.53 -5.69 14.47
CA ILE A 170 22.25 -4.98 14.36
C ILE A 170 21.12 -5.88 14.89
N PRO A 171 20.32 -5.43 15.88
CA PRO A 171 19.16 -6.19 16.34
C PRO A 171 18.17 -6.47 15.22
N GLU A 172 17.42 -7.57 15.35
CA GLU A 172 16.28 -7.88 14.48
C GLU A 172 15.30 -6.70 14.37
N PRO A 173 14.68 -6.46 13.21
CA PRO A 173 13.62 -5.48 13.06
C PRO A 173 12.50 -5.70 14.09
N PRO A 174 11.94 -4.63 14.69
CA PRO A 174 10.79 -4.77 15.57
C PRO A 174 9.63 -5.37 14.78
N GLN A 175 8.88 -6.30 15.37
CA GLN A 175 7.71 -6.93 14.71
C GLN A 175 6.78 -5.89 14.08
N LYS A 176 6.57 -4.77 14.79
CA LYS A 176 5.78 -3.65 14.33
C LYS A 176 6.27 -3.05 12.99
N LEU A 177 7.58 -3.01 12.74
CA LEU A 177 8.13 -2.58 11.45
C LEU A 177 7.77 -3.60 10.37
N LEU A 178 7.93 -4.89 10.64
CA LEU A 178 7.59 -5.96 9.71
C LEU A 178 6.11 -5.91 9.31
N ASP A 179 5.23 -5.72 10.30
CA ASP A 179 3.79 -5.58 10.08
C ASP A 179 3.46 -4.40 9.15
N TRP A 180 4.17 -3.28 9.31
CA TRP A 180 3.97 -2.10 8.47
C TRP A 180 4.55 -2.27 7.07
N LEU A 181 5.71 -2.95 6.95
CA LEU A 181 6.37 -3.23 5.69
C LEU A 181 5.52 -4.13 4.79
N GLY A 182 4.67 -4.97 5.38
CA GLY A 182 3.70 -5.74 4.62
C GLY A 182 2.94 -4.84 3.63
N SER A 183 2.54 -3.62 3.98
CA SER A 183 1.79 -2.76 3.05
C SER A 183 2.59 -2.13 1.89
N CYS A 184 3.90 -2.32 1.84
CA CYS A 184 4.81 -1.70 0.87
C CYS A 184 5.16 -2.64 -0.28
N SER A 185 5.48 -2.09 -1.46
CA SER A 185 6.02 -2.91 -2.55
C SER A 185 7.37 -3.54 -2.16
N GLY A 186 7.76 -4.65 -2.79
CA GLY A 186 9.03 -5.32 -2.49
C GLY A 186 10.25 -4.39 -2.57
N GLU A 187 10.27 -3.46 -3.54
CA GLU A 187 11.33 -2.45 -3.65
C GLU A 187 11.31 -1.44 -2.48
N GLU A 188 10.13 -0.98 -2.06
CA GLU A 188 9.97 -0.08 -0.91
C GLU A 188 10.42 -0.78 0.39
N GLN A 189 10.02 -2.04 0.58
CA GLN A 189 10.42 -2.84 1.74
C GLN A 189 11.94 -2.95 1.83
N LEU A 190 12.59 -3.33 0.72
CA LEU A 190 14.04 -3.45 0.66
C LEU A 190 14.73 -2.09 0.93
N ALA A 191 14.20 -0.99 0.38
CA ALA A 191 14.75 0.34 0.61
C ALA A 191 14.66 0.76 2.09
N ILE A 192 13.54 0.46 2.77
CA ILE A 192 13.34 0.76 4.19
C ILE A 192 14.26 -0.08 5.08
N ILE A 193 14.42 -1.36 4.78
CA ILE A 193 15.33 -2.25 5.51
C ILE A 193 16.79 -1.79 5.35
N LYS A 194 17.22 -1.48 4.13
CA LYS A 194 18.56 -0.91 3.87
C LYS A 194 18.78 0.43 4.59
N MET A 195 17.75 1.29 4.61
CA MET A 195 17.79 2.53 5.39
C MET A 195 18.03 2.22 6.88
N ARG A 196 17.26 1.30 7.46
CA ARG A 196 17.39 0.91 8.88
C ARG A 196 18.81 0.40 9.18
N GLU A 197 19.30 -0.53 8.38
CA GLU A 197 20.64 -1.10 8.53
C GLU A 197 21.72 -0.03 8.47
N LYS A 198 21.66 0.84 7.46
CA LYS A 198 22.60 1.94 7.28
C LYS A 198 22.58 2.91 8.47
N ILE A 199 21.40 3.23 9.00
CA ILE A 199 21.29 4.12 10.16
C ILE A 199 21.86 3.47 11.43
N LEU A 200 21.54 2.20 11.69
CA LEU A 200 21.96 1.51 12.92
C LEU A 200 23.44 1.12 12.92
N SER A 201 24.02 0.84 11.74
CA SER A 201 25.46 0.57 11.60
C SER A 201 26.34 1.83 11.61
N PHE A 202 25.77 3.02 11.38
CA PHE A 202 26.54 4.26 11.23
C PHE A 202 27.27 4.69 12.51
N ASP A 203 26.60 4.64 13.68
CA ASP A 203 27.17 5.04 14.96
C ASP A 203 26.47 4.35 16.13
N LYS A 204 27.23 3.72 17.03
CA LYS A 204 26.73 2.98 18.21
C LYS A 204 25.81 3.76 19.15
N ARG A 205 25.81 5.10 19.08
CA ARG A 205 24.96 5.98 19.90
C ARG A 205 23.55 6.09 19.33
N ILE A 206 23.34 5.69 18.08
CA ILE A 206 22.04 5.65 17.42
C ILE A 206 21.28 4.44 17.97
N LYS A 207 20.03 4.65 18.35
CA LYS A 207 19.12 3.60 18.78
C LYS A 207 17.86 3.63 17.94
N GLU A 208 17.31 2.45 17.69
CA GLU A 208 15.93 2.27 17.27
C GLU A 208 15.04 2.27 18.50
N THR A 209 13.97 3.07 18.49
CA THR A 209 13.03 3.15 19.60
C THR A 209 11.62 3.16 19.07
N VAL A 210 10.80 2.22 19.53
CA VAL A 210 9.37 2.19 19.25
C VAL A 210 8.69 3.19 20.20
N GLU A 211 8.14 4.26 19.65
CA GLU A 211 7.43 5.29 20.41
C GLU A 211 5.92 5.21 20.17
N GLY A 212 5.18 4.93 21.25
CA GLY A 212 3.73 4.83 21.21
C GLY A 212 3.24 3.73 20.27
N ARG A 213 2.06 3.98 19.67
CA ARG A 213 1.39 2.98 18.82
C ARG A 213 1.88 3.01 17.36
N ASN A 214 2.35 4.15 16.86
CA ASN A 214 2.42 4.39 15.40
C ASN A 214 3.80 4.83 14.92
N THR A 215 4.81 4.94 15.78
CA THR A 215 6.10 5.56 15.41
C THR A 215 7.28 4.68 15.81
N ILE A 216 8.22 4.51 14.89
CA ILE A 216 9.56 3.99 15.14
C ILE A 216 10.54 5.13 14.84
N ARG A 217 11.42 5.42 15.79
CA ARG A 217 12.38 6.53 15.69
C ARG A 217 13.80 5.99 15.70
N TYR A 218 14.64 6.63 14.90
CA TYR A 218 16.08 6.38 14.85
C TYR A 218 16.86 7.64 15.24
N GLY A 219 17.75 7.52 16.23
CA GLY A 219 18.61 8.62 16.65
C GLY A 219 19.16 8.46 18.06
N LYS A 220 19.69 9.55 18.63
CA LYS A 220 20.17 9.62 20.01
C LYS A 220 19.21 10.43 20.87
N GLY A 221 18.35 9.73 21.60
CA GLY A 221 17.30 10.34 22.42
C GLY A 221 16.27 11.12 21.59
N LYS A 222 15.52 12.02 22.23
CA LYS A 222 14.39 12.73 21.60
C LYS A 222 14.79 13.96 20.77
N THR A 223 16.01 14.47 20.93
CA THR A 223 16.44 15.76 20.36
C THR A 223 17.40 15.64 19.17
N LYS A 224 18.05 14.49 19.03
CA LYS A 224 18.99 14.18 17.94
C LYS A 224 18.45 13.03 17.09
N VAL A 225 17.31 13.31 16.45
CA VAL A 225 16.62 12.37 15.56
C VAL A 225 17.21 12.44 14.15
N ILE A 226 17.31 11.27 13.50
CA ILE A 226 17.77 11.11 12.12
C ILE A 226 16.57 10.81 11.23
N ALA A 227 15.80 9.80 11.63
CA ALA A 227 14.68 9.27 10.89
C ALA A 227 13.52 8.87 11.79
N GLU A 228 12.31 8.91 11.22
CA GLU A 228 11.11 8.30 11.80
C GLU A 228 10.36 7.53 10.73
N ILE A 229 9.83 6.37 11.10
CA ILE A 229 8.82 5.63 10.34
C ILE A 229 7.52 5.75 11.13
N CYS A 230 6.50 6.36 10.52
CA CYS A 230 5.19 6.54 11.12
C CYS A 230 4.13 5.80 10.30
N TYR A 231 3.32 4.94 10.92
CA TYR A 231 2.28 4.23 10.21
C TYR A 231 0.98 5.04 10.11
N GLN A 232 0.56 5.32 8.87
CA GLN A 232 -0.69 6.01 8.60
C GLN A 232 -1.79 4.99 8.31
N GLN A 233 -2.63 4.73 9.31
CA GLN A 233 -3.74 3.76 9.24
C GLN A 233 -4.72 4.04 8.09
N SER A 234 -5.01 5.30 7.78
CA SER A 234 -5.99 5.65 6.74
C SER A 234 -5.60 5.17 5.34
N ASN A 235 -4.31 4.98 5.10
CA ASN A 235 -3.76 4.55 3.82
C ASN A 235 -2.98 3.24 3.97
N SER A 236 -3.08 2.61 5.14
CA SER A 236 -2.33 1.42 5.55
C SER A 236 -0.83 1.47 5.25
N LYS A 237 -0.18 2.65 5.14
CA LYS A 237 1.19 2.78 4.61
C LYS A 237 2.17 3.38 5.63
N PRO A 238 3.41 2.87 5.76
CA PRO A 238 4.46 3.54 6.51
C PRO A 238 4.92 4.82 5.80
N ILE A 239 5.07 5.89 6.57
CA ILE A 239 5.57 7.18 6.12
C ILE A 239 6.95 7.42 6.74
N ILE A 240 7.91 7.71 5.88
CA ILE A 240 9.27 8.00 6.28
C ILE A 240 9.44 9.51 6.43
N PHE A 241 10.04 9.91 7.54
CA PHE A 241 10.54 11.24 7.77
C PHE A 241 12.04 11.21 8.01
N LEU A 242 12.77 12.14 7.41
CA LEU A 242 14.19 12.37 7.67
C LEU A 242 14.43 13.80 8.16
N TRP A 243 15.44 13.98 9.01
CA TRP A 243 15.92 15.31 9.40
C TRP A 243 16.93 15.82 8.38
N LEU A 244 16.46 16.64 7.45
CA LEU A 244 17.22 17.12 6.30
C LEU A 244 17.20 18.66 6.19
N PRO A 245 18.14 19.26 5.44
CA PRO A 245 18.08 20.68 5.07
C PRO A 245 16.75 21.05 4.42
N THR A 246 16.04 22.02 4.96
CA THR A 246 14.74 22.43 4.41
C THR A 246 14.90 23.09 3.04
N PRO A 247 14.04 22.77 2.04
CA PRO A 247 14.13 23.35 0.70
C PRO A 247 13.97 24.88 0.64
N THR A 248 13.50 25.50 1.73
CA THR A 248 13.25 26.95 1.83
C THR A 248 14.44 27.77 2.33
N SER A 249 15.52 27.13 2.75
CA SER A 249 16.70 27.79 3.28
C SER A 249 17.51 28.46 2.15
N ARG A 250 17.30 29.75 1.90
CA ARG A 250 18.09 30.53 0.92
C ARG A 250 19.37 31.14 1.48
N GLN A 251 19.48 31.31 2.80
CA GLN A 251 20.59 32.03 3.44
C GLN A 251 21.31 31.23 4.55
N LYS A 252 20.58 30.39 5.29
CA LYS A 252 21.13 29.56 6.36
C LYS A 252 20.46 28.21 6.36
N GLU A 253 21.27 27.16 6.27
CA GLU A 253 20.80 25.78 6.30
C GLU A 253 20.03 25.51 7.60
N VAL A 254 18.72 25.29 7.47
CA VAL A 254 17.86 24.88 8.58
C VAL A 254 17.50 23.42 8.40
N ILE A 255 17.90 22.57 9.35
CA ILE A 255 17.49 21.17 9.37
C ILE A 255 16.06 21.07 9.90
N GLY A 256 15.19 20.41 9.14
CA GLY A 256 13.79 20.20 9.48
C GLY A 256 13.37 18.75 9.24
N ARG A 257 12.23 18.39 9.81
CA ARG A 257 11.61 17.07 9.64
C ARG A 257 10.89 17.04 8.29
N LEU A 258 11.46 16.34 7.32
CA LEU A 258 10.89 16.23 5.98
C LEU A 258 10.21 14.87 5.79
N ARG A 259 8.97 14.89 5.32
CA ARG A 259 8.29 13.69 4.81
C ARG A 259 8.86 13.36 3.43
N LEU A 260 9.08 12.07 3.18
CA LEU A 260 9.47 11.55 1.88
C LEU A 260 8.29 10.83 1.23
N TRP A 261 8.08 11.07 -0.07
CA TRP A 261 7.17 10.28 -0.90
C TRP A 261 8.00 9.34 -1.77
N LEU A 262 7.74 8.05 -1.64
CA LEU A 262 8.45 6.98 -2.33
C LEU A 262 7.68 6.47 -3.53
N ASP A 263 8.43 6.02 -4.53
CA ASP A 263 8.02 5.19 -5.65
C ASP A 263 9.10 4.10 -5.79
N GLY A 264 8.82 2.91 -5.25
CA GLY A 264 9.82 1.87 -5.04
C GLY A 264 10.96 2.36 -4.15
N SER A 265 12.20 2.25 -4.64
CA SER A 265 13.40 2.74 -3.94
C SER A 265 13.67 4.25 -4.10
N LYS A 266 12.92 4.93 -4.98
CA LYS A 266 13.16 6.34 -5.34
C LYS A 266 12.27 7.27 -4.53
N VAL A 267 12.84 8.39 -4.11
CA VAL A 267 12.13 9.49 -3.48
C VAL A 267 11.72 10.47 -4.57
N THR A 268 10.42 10.61 -4.78
CA THR A 268 9.88 11.49 -5.84
C THR A 268 9.68 12.92 -5.34
N HIS A 269 9.22 13.05 -4.10
CA HIS A 269 8.89 14.34 -3.49
C HIS A 269 9.30 14.42 -2.02
N VAL A 270 9.50 15.66 -1.57
CA VAL A 270 9.82 15.99 -0.18
C VAL A 270 8.95 17.14 0.31
N GLY A 271 8.63 17.13 1.60
CA GLY A 271 7.78 18.16 2.19
C GLY A 271 8.14 18.41 3.65
N HIS A 272 8.32 19.67 4.03
CA HIS A 272 8.65 20.02 5.41
C HIS A 272 7.42 19.91 6.32
N ILE A 273 7.44 18.95 7.25
CA ILE A 273 6.35 18.67 8.19
C ILE A 273 6.84 18.81 9.63
N THR A 274 6.41 19.87 10.31
CA THR A 274 6.86 20.19 11.67
C THR A 274 6.38 19.20 12.73
N SER A 275 5.22 18.56 12.52
CA SER A 275 4.61 17.61 13.45
C SER A 275 3.56 16.74 12.77
N GLY A 276 3.38 15.51 13.27
CA GLY A 276 2.39 14.56 12.73
C GLY A 276 2.63 14.21 11.26
N PHE A 277 1.55 13.97 10.51
CA PHE A 277 1.61 13.66 9.08
C PHE A 277 1.59 14.90 8.16
N GLY A 278 1.29 16.07 8.74
CA GLY A 278 1.11 17.30 7.97
C GLY A 278 -0.13 17.26 7.08
N ARG A 279 -0.28 18.32 6.28
CA ARG A 279 -1.41 18.50 5.34
C ARG A 279 -1.05 18.33 3.88
N MET A 280 0.22 18.06 3.59
CA MET A 280 0.71 17.94 2.22
C MET A 280 0.23 16.62 1.61
N LYS A 281 -0.23 16.70 0.37
CA LYS A 281 -0.59 15.57 -0.47
C LYS A 281 -0.10 15.81 -1.90
N LEU A 282 0.17 14.74 -2.64
CA LEU A 282 0.45 14.80 -4.08
C LEU A 282 -0.76 15.33 -4.83
N GLN A 283 -0.53 15.84 -6.05
CA GLN A 283 -1.60 16.43 -6.85
C GLN A 283 -2.73 15.43 -7.13
N TRP A 284 -2.39 14.20 -7.53
CA TRP A 284 -3.37 13.15 -7.76
C TRP A 284 -4.15 12.77 -6.49
N GLU A 285 -3.54 12.86 -5.29
CA GLU A 285 -4.24 12.61 -4.03
C GLU A 285 -5.29 13.71 -3.76
N TRP A 286 -4.98 14.97 -4.10
CA TRP A 286 -5.97 16.05 -4.06
C TRP A 286 -7.06 15.86 -5.10
N ASP A 287 -6.71 15.38 -6.28
CA ASP A 287 -7.65 15.15 -7.37
C ASP A 287 -8.62 13.99 -7.12
N ALA A 288 -8.24 13.02 -6.29
CA ALA A 288 -9.11 11.96 -5.81
C ALA A 288 -10.11 12.43 -4.73
N MET A 289 -9.88 13.58 -4.08
CA MET A 289 -10.77 14.09 -3.02
C MET A 289 -11.98 14.85 -3.59
N PRO A 290 -13.15 14.78 -2.92
CA PRO A 290 -14.30 15.65 -3.22
C PRO A 290 -13.91 17.12 -3.23
N ARG A 291 -14.42 17.90 -4.20
CA ARG A 291 -14.00 19.31 -4.41
C ARG A 291 -14.22 20.20 -3.19
N ASP A 292 -15.28 19.96 -2.44
CA ASP A 292 -15.63 20.65 -1.19
C ASP A 292 -14.62 20.42 -0.06
N LYS A 293 -13.89 19.30 -0.08
CA LYS A 293 -12.84 18.95 0.90
C LYS A 293 -11.45 19.46 0.50
N ARG A 294 -11.30 20.03 -0.70
CA ARG A 294 -10.01 20.57 -1.18
C ARG A 294 -9.78 21.98 -0.62
N PRO A 295 -8.52 22.36 -0.34
CA PRO A 295 -8.19 23.74 -0.02
C PRO A 295 -8.65 24.68 -1.15
N LYS A 296 -9.37 25.76 -0.81
CA LYS A 296 -9.81 26.77 -1.81
C LYS A 296 -8.63 27.42 -2.54
N HIS A 297 -7.49 27.55 -1.87
CA HIS A 297 -6.26 28.10 -2.43
C HIS A 297 -5.11 27.13 -2.16
N MET A 298 -4.67 26.46 -3.21
CA MET A 298 -3.49 25.60 -3.17
C MET A 298 -2.24 26.47 -3.10
N PHE A 299 -1.56 26.41 -1.94
CA PHE A 299 -0.30 27.12 -1.73
C PHE A 299 0.87 26.18 -2.02
N HIS A 300 1.63 26.49 -3.06
CA HIS A 300 2.81 25.72 -3.50
C HIS A 300 4.09 26.39 -3.01
N SER A 301 4.79 25.77 -2.05
CA SER A 301 6.10 26.24 -1.58
C SER A 301 6.89 25.11 -0.93
N GLY A 302 8.19 25.27 -0.72
CA GLY A 302 8.96 24.33 0.10
C GLY A 302 8.70 24.43 1.61
N SER A 303 7.77 25.30 2.05
CA SER A 303 7.54 25.59 3.47
C SER A 303 6.52 24.64 4.11
N PRO A 304 6.47 24.53 5.45
CA PRO A 304 5.45 23.76 6.15
C PRO A 304 4.01 24.18 5.88
N LYS A 305 3.82 25.39 5.35
CA LYS A 305 2.49 25.92 4.98
C LYS A 305 2.04 25.42 3.61
N SER A 306 2.84 24.67 2.85
CA SER A 306 2.38 24.15 1.57
C SER A 306 1.34 23.04 1.74
N PHE A 307 0.50 22.89 0.72
CA PHE A 307 -0.45 21.78 0.58
C PHE A 307 0.07 20.70 -0.37
N THR A 308 1.16 20.96 -1.08
CA THR A 308 1.79 20.02 -2.00
C THR A 308 3.27 19.89 -1.67
N PRO A 309 3.83 18.68 -1.68
CA PRO A 309 5.27 18.53 -1.54
C PRO A 309 5.98 19.04 -2.79
N VAL A 310 7.28 19.28 -2.69
CA VAL A 310 8.12 19.70 -3.83
C VAL A 310 8.81 18.47 -4.43
N PRO A 311 8.98 18.41 -5.76
CA PRO A 311 9.79 17.37 -6.38
C PRO A 311 11.23 17.38 -5.82
N ILE A 312 11.82 16.20 -5.65
CA ILE A 312 13.14 16.05 -5.02
C ILE A 312 14.22 16.89 -5.70
N PHE A 313 14.19 16.98 -7.03
CA PHE A 313 15.16 17.72 -7.86
C PHE A 313 15.03 19.24 -7.72
N GLN A 314 14.04 19.76 -7.00
CA GLN A 314 13.94 21.17 -6.66
C GLN A 314 14.52 21.47 -5.27
N GLY A 315 14.65 20.45 -4.41
CA GLY A 315 15.18 20.58 -3.05
C GLY A 315 16.62 20.09 -2.89
N TYR A 316 17.06 19.14 -3.71
CA TYR A 316 18.34 18.44 -3.57
C TYR A 316 18.99 18.11 -4.92
N ASN A 317 19.25 19.13 -5.75
CA ASN A 317 19.71 18.96 -7.14
C ASN A 317 21.02 18.15 -7.27
N ASN A 318 21.83 18.11 -6.21
CA ASN A 318 23.12 17.42 -6.18
C ASN A 318 23.10 16.09 -5.39
N THR A 319 21.93 15.65 -4.92
CA THR A 319 21.80 14.39 -4.18
C THR A 319 20.99 13.41 -5.03
N PRO A 320 21.48 12.17 -5.22
CA PRO A 320 20.67 11.14 -5.87
C PRO A 320 19.30 11.03 -5.21
N ASN A 321 18.26 10.80 -6.02
CA ASN A 321 16.89 10.71 -5.54
C ASN A 321 16.55 9.34 -4.92
N THR A 322 17.52 8.64 -4.37
CA THR A 322 17.30 7.36 -3.68
C THR A 322 17.08 7.61 -2.20
N LEU A 323 16.30 6.74 -1.54
CA LEU A 323 16.15 6.81 -0.08
C LEU A 323 17.52 6.75 0.61
N GLU A 324 18.39 5.87 0.12
CA GLU A 324 19.74 5.67 0.64
C GLU A 324 20.58 6.95 0.62
N ALA A 325 20.62 7.69 -0.48
CA ALA A 325 21.42 8.91 -0.58
C ALA A 325 20.90 10.03 0.34
N LEU A 326 19.58 10.12 0.54
CA LEU A 326 19.02 11.04 1.52
C LEU A 326 19.33 10.63 2.96
N VAL A 327 19.43 9.33 3.23
CA VAL A 327 19.86 8.83 4.54
C VAL A 327 21.32 9.20 4.81
N ASP A 328 22.20 9.06 3.82
CA ASP A 328 23.61 9.51 3.94
C ASP A 328 23.71 11.01 4.26
N LEU A 329 22.88 11.82 3.60
CA LEU A 329 22.79 13.24 3.90
C LEU A 329 22.29 13.48 5.33
N ALA A 330 21.22 12.80 5.77
CA ALA A 330 20.69 12.93 7.13
C ALA A 330 21.71 12.53 8.19
N LEU A 331 22.45 11.43 7.99
CA LEU A 331 23.50 10.96 8.88
C LEU A 331 24.66 11.94 8.97
N THR A 332 25.09 12.51 7.84
CA THR A 332 26.13 13.56 7.81
C THR A 332 25.71 14.77 8.62
N LYS A 333 24.47 15.26 8.43
CA LYS A 333 23.94 16.41 9.19
C LYS A 333 23.76 16.08 10.66
N TRP A 334 23.36 14.85 10.98
CA TRP A 334 23.24 14.40 12.36
C TRP A 334 24.60 14.35 13.06
N LEU A 335 25.64 13.83 12.40
CA LEU A 335 27.00 13.76 12.94
C LEU A 335 27.54 15.14 13.32
N HIS A 336 27.38 16.13 12.43
CA HIS A 336 27.75 17.53 12.72
C HIS A 336 26.99 18.14 13.90
N LYS A 337 25.79 17.62 14.23
CA LYS A 337 24.96 18.11 15.33
C LYS A 337 25.36 17.52 16.69
N ILE A 338 26.14 16.45 16.71
CA ILE A 338 26.50 15.70 17.93
C ILE A 338 28.01 15.73 18.27
N GLN A 339 28.83 16.19 17.34
CA GLN A 339 30.14 16.78 17.63
C GLN A 339 29.91 18.12 18.33
#